data_AF-A0A137QJ97-F1
#
_entry.id   AF-A0A137QJ97-F1
#
_cell.length_a   1.000
_cell.length_b   1.000
_cell.length_c   1.000
_cell.angle_alpha   90.00
_cell.angle_beta   90.00
_cell.angle_gamma   90.00
#
_symmetry.space_group_name_H-M   'P 1'
#
loop_
_entity.id
_entity.type
_entity.pdbx_description
1 polymer ?
#
loop_
_entity_poly.entity_id
_entity_poly.type
_entity_poly.pdbx_seq_one_letter_code
_entity_poly.pdbx_strand_id
1 'polypeptide(L)'
;MRMSMDEAFVGDDIAIRRITGYLERMVVVVQELQSLLMDVKKGVDTQIFYDEIRPWFKGVDSDTLGRTWVFEGRDEVEGWEEMPEASGASAGQSSLIQALDIYLGVDAEAPETSFMSHPSNKSFQERMRAYMPRHHRAFLNHLKANPRPLRELVERAVEEDHGSPILGAYNAALKSLKEFRDAHMIVVALYIIGPARRAGKGSATEDETEDLKGTGGTDLVKFLKGVRDQTADTYLRG
;
A
#
# COMPACT_ATOMS: atom_id res chain seq x y z
N MET A 1 5.53 -16.31 -1.83
CA MET A 1 4.32 -16.38 -0.99
C MET A 1 3.82 -17.81 -0.88
N ARG A 2 3.09 -18.39 -1.85
CA ARG A 2 2.58 -19.78 -1.75
C ARG A 2 3.65 -20.81 -1.34
N MET A 3 4.77 -20.87 -2.08
CA MET A 3 5.87 -21.79 -1.76
C MET A 3 6.37 -21.60 -0.31
N SER A 4 6.52 -20.36 0.15
CA SER A 4 6.94 -20.08 1.52
C SER A 4 5.91 -20.54 2.57
N MET A 5 4.62 -20.44 2.25
CA MET A 5 3.54 -20.90 3.14
C MET A 5 3.51 -22.43 3.24
N ASP A 6 3.75 -23.13 2.14
CA ASP A 6 3.88 -24.58 2.12
C ASP A 6 5.08 -25.05 2.98
N GLU A 7 6.23 -24.38 2.86
CA GLU A 7 7.41 -24.66 3.70
C GLU A 7 7.15 -24.31 5.18
N ALA A 8 6.47 -23.20 5.46
CA ALA A 8 6.11 -22.80 6.82
C ALA A 8 5.22 -23.83 7.54
N PHE A 9 4.50 -24.67 6.79
CA PHE A 9 3.74 -25.79 7.35
C PHE A 9 4.65 -26.94 7.83
N VAL A 10 5.78 -27.17 7.17
CA VAL A 10 6.78 -28.19 7.57
C VAL A 10 7.60 -27.68 8.76
N GLY A 11 8.19 -26.49 8.63
CA GLY A 11 8.87 -25.80 9.74
C GLY A 11 10.19 -26.42 10.21
N ASP A 12 10.84 -27.26 9.40
CA ASP A 12 12.18 -27.80 9.70
C ASP A 12 13.31 -26.89 9.19
N ASP A 13 14.56 -27.23 9.50
CA ASP A 13 15.75 -26.46 9.07
C ASP A 13 15.82 -26.25 7.54
N ILE A 14 15.35 -27.25 6.78
CA ILE A 14 15.36 -27.20 5.32
C ILE A 14 14.31 -26.18 4.84
N ALA A 15 13.12 -26.19 5.44
CA ALA A 15 12.06 -25.23 5.19
C ALA A 15 12.52 -23.80 5.51
N ILE A 16 13.17 -23.58 6.66
CA ILE A 16 13.74 -22.28 7.03
C ILE A 16 14.73 -21.81 5.97
N ARG A 17 15.68 -22.67 5.54
CA ARG A 17 16.65 -22.33 4.50
C ARG A 17 15.98 -22.00 3.15
N ARG A 18 14.92 -22.71 2.77
CA ARG A 18 14.17 -22.42 1.54
C ARG A 18 13.43 -21.09 1.63
N ILE A 19 12.79 -20.81 2.77
CA ILE A 19 12.12 -19.53 3.04
C ILE A 19 13.12 -18.38 2.92
N THR A 20 14.32 -18.51 3.49
CA THR A 20 15.41 -17.53 3.33
C THR A 20 15.70 -17.24 1.85
N GLY A 21 15.91 -18.28 1.03
CA GLY A 21 16.13 -18.09 -0.41
C GLY A 21 14.92 -17.51 -1.15
N TYR A 22 13.69 -17.71 -0.65
CA TYR A 22 12.49 -17.09 -1.22
C TYR A 22 12.40 -15.60 -0.88
N LEU A 23 12.84 -15.19 0.31
CA LEU A 23 12.91 -13.80 0.73
C LEU A 23 14.00 -13.04 -0.03
N GLU A 24 15.18 -13.64 -0.23
CA GLU A 24 16.24 -13.07 -1.06
C GLU A 24 15.77 -12.83 -2.51
N ARG A 25 15.02 -13.77 -3.08
CA ARG A 25 14.41 -13.58 -4.41
C ARG A 25 13.35 -12.47 -4.40
N MET A 26 12.58 -12.33 -3.32
CA MET A 26 11.60 -11.26 -3.19
C MET A 26 12.27 -9.88 -3.18
N VAL A 27 13.43 -9.73 -2.52
CA VAL A 27 14.21 -8.48 -2.53
C VAL A 27 14.51 -8.04 -3.96
N VAL A 28 15.00 -8.95 -4.80
CA VAL A 28 15.32 -8.65 -6.21
C VAL A 28 14.07 -8.20 -6.97
N VAL A 29 12.95 -8.92 -6.82
CA VAL A 29 11.70 -8.57 -7.49
C VAL A 29 11.18 -7.19 -7.04
N VAL A 30 11.27 -6.87 -5.75
CA VAL A 30 10.81 -5.55 -5.24
C VAL A 30 11.72 -4.42 -5.75
N GLN A 31 13.03 -4.65 -5.85
CA GLN A 31 13.96 -3.69 -6.45
C GLN A 31 13.70 -3.47 -7.96
N GLU A 32 13.32 -4.53 -8.68
CA GLU A 32 12.87 -4.41 -10.08
C GLU A 32 11.58 -3.59 -10.18
N LEU A 33 10.60 -3.84 -9.32
CA LEU A 33 9.37 -3.04 -9.24
C LEU A 33 9.67 -1.56 -8.95
N GLN A 34 10.63 -1.28 -8.06
CA GLN A 34 11.07 0.08 -7.77
C GLN A 34 11.67 0.75 -9.02
N SER A 35 12.49 0.02 -9.77
CA SER A 35 13.10 0.52 -11.02
C SER A 35 12.02 0.83 -12.06
N LEU A 36 11.05 -0.08 -12.24
CA LEU A 36 9.91 0.09 -13.13
C LEU A 36 9.01 1.27 -12.72
N LEU A 37 8.79 1.47 -11.41
CA LEU A 37 8.05 2.63 -10.92
C LEU A 37 8.73 3.94 -11.32
N MET A 38 10.05 4.01 -11.21
CA MET A 38 10.81 5.22 -11.54
C MET A 38 10.87 5.51 -13.04
N ASP A 39 10.62 4.51 -13.88
CA ASP A 39 10.52 4.65 -15.33
C ASP A 39 9.31 5.45 -15.79
N VAL A 40 8.34 5.74 -14.89
CA VAL A 40 7.25 6.69 -15.17
C VAL A 40 7.78 8.05 -15.68
N LYS A 41 8.96 8.46 -15.19
CA LYS A 41 9.66 9.70 -15.60
C LYS A 41 10.08 9.73 -17.06
N LYS A 42 10.19 8.57 -17.71
CA LYS A 42 10.59 8.48 -19.12
C LYS A 42 9.41 8.73 -20.06
N GLY A 43 8.19 8.43 -19.63
CA GLY A 43 7.00 8.41 -20.50
C GLY A 43 5.86 9.32 -20.08
N VAL A 44 5.89 9.88 -18.87
CA VAL A 44 4.80 10.71 -18.34
C VAL A 44 5.35 12.10 -17.98
N ASP A 45 4.90 13.11 -18.71
CA ASP A 45 5.18 14.51 -18.37
C ASP A 45 4.46 14.90 -17.07
N THR A 46 5.19 15.55 -16.16
CA THR A 46 4.66 15.87 -14.83
C THR A 46 3.52 16.90 -14.86
N GLN A 47 3.56 17.86 -15.79
CA GLN A 47 2.56 18.91 -15.90
C GLN A 47 1.31 18.40 -16.60
N ILE A 48 1.47 17.65 -17.70
CA ILE A 48 0.34 16.99 -18.40
C ILE A 48 -0.38 16.05 -17.45
N PHE A 49 0.36 15.22 -16.70
CA PHE A 49 -0.27 14.35 -15.71
C PHE A 49 -1.09 15.13 -14.69
N TYR A 50 -0.55 16.22 -14.14
CA TYR A 50 -1.21 16.97 -13.08
C TYR A 50 -2.42 17.79 -13.56
N ASP A 51 -2.30 18.48 -14.69
CA ASP A 51 -3.33 19.39 -15.20
C ASP A 51 -4.37 18.70 -16.07
N GLU A 52 -3.96 17.72 -16.88
CA GLU A 52 -4.83 17.15 -17.92
C GLU A 52 -5.35 15.77 -17.55
N ILE A 53 -4.57 14.93 -16.86
CA ILE A 53 -4.95 13.53 -16.57
C ILE A 53 -5.57 13.40 -15.18
N ARG A 54 -4.86 13.86 -14.14
CA ARG A 54 -5.25 13.70 -12.73
C ARG A 54 -6.66 14.20 -12.41
N PRO A 55 -7.20 15.29 -12.98
CA PRO A 55 -8.58 15.72 -12.70
C PRO A 55 -9.63 14.64 -13.00
N TRP A 56 -9.40 13.80 -14.01
CA TRP A 56 -10.32 12.71 -14.38
C TRP A 56 -10.29 11.53 -13.41
N PHE A 57 -9.28 11.45 -12.54
CA PHE A 57 -9.15 10.38 -11.55
C PHE A 57 -9.71 10.75 -10.19
N LYS A 58 -10.19 11.98 -9.99
CA LYS A 58 -10.75 12.41 -8.70
C LYS A 58 -12.12 11.80 -8.47
N GLY A 59 -12.29 11.18 -7.30
CA GLY A 59 -13.59 10.73 -6.82
C GLY A 59 -14.33 11.78 -6.00
N VAL A 60 -15.51 11.41 -5.51
CA VAL A 60 -16.37 12.27 -4.67
C VAL A 60 -15.70 12.67 -3.36
N ASP A 61 -14.83 11.82 -2.84
CA ASP A 61 -14.02 12.06 -1.62
C ASP A 61 -12.97 13.17 -1.77
N SER A 62 -12.66 13.52 -3.01
CA SER A 62 -11.67 14.52 -3.41
C SER A 62 -12.31 15.78 -3.98
N ASP A 63 -13.65 15.84 -4.01
CA ASP A 63 -14.39 17.01 -4.43
C ASP A 63 -14.48 18.03 -3.28
N THR A 64 -14.01 19.24 -3.53
CA THR A 64 -13.98 20.32 -2.52
C THR A 64 -15.33 21.02 -2.38
N LEU A 65 -16.29 20.74 -3.26
CA LEU A 65 -17.64 21.32 -3.25
C LEU A 65 -18.67 20.34 -2.66
N GLY A 66 -18.24 19.15 -2.19
CA GLY A 66 -19.10 18.13 -1.60
C GLY A 66 -20.09 17.51 -2.58
N ARG A 67 -19.77 17.54 -3.89
CA ARG A 67 -20.65 16.97 -4.92
C ARG A 67 -20.57 15.44 -4.94
N THR A 68 -21.70 14.80 -5.18
CA THR A 68 -21.81 13.34 -5.30
C THR A 68 -22.32 12.95 -6.69
N TRP A 69 -22.04 11.71 -7.10
CA TRP A 69 -22.62 11.15 -8.31
C TRP A 69 -24.06 10.70 -8.04
N VAL A 70 -24.98 11.11 -8.92
CA VAL A 70 -26.35 10.61 -8.94
C VAL A 70 -26.45 9.59 -10.07
N PHE A 71 -26.76 8.35 -9.72
CA PHE A 71 -26.98 7.27 -10.67
C PHE A 71 -28.46 7.23 -11.05
N GLU A 72 -28.81 7.81 -12.19
CA GLU A 72 -30.16 7.76 -12.75
C GLU A 72 -30.56 6.31 -13.07
N GLY A 73 -31.82 5.95 -12.81
CA GLY A 73 -32.34 4.59 -13.03
C GLY A 73 -31.97 3.57 -11.96
N ARG A 74 -31.32 3.96 -10.84
CA ARG A 74 -30.96 3.05 -9.74
C ARG A 74 -32.16 2.28 -9.17
N ASP A 75 -33.33 2.92 -9.14
CA ASP A 75 -34.55 2.33 -8.58
C ASP A 75 -35.16 1.25 -9.49
N GLU A 76 -34.70 1.17 -10.75
CA GLU A 76 -35.13 0.18 -11.74
C GLU A 76 -34.25 -1.09 -11.72
N VAL A 77 -33.12 -1.06 -11.00
CA VAL A 77 -32.17 -2.18 -10.92
C VAL A 77 -32.48 -3.03 -9.69
N GLU A 78 -33.02 -4.23 -9.91
CA GLU A 78 -33.26 -5.19 -8.83
C GLU A 78 -31.96 -5.56 -8.12
N GLY A 79 -31.96 -5.43 -6.78
CA GLY A 79 -30.77 -5.69 -5.96
C GLY A 79 -29.72 -4.58 -6.00
N TRP A 80 -30.07 -3.37 -6.43
CA TRP A 80 -29.17 -2.22 -6.29
C TRP A 80 -28.85 -1.95 -4.82
N GLU A 81 -27.60 -2.19 -4.46
CA GLU A 81 -27.01 -1.68 -3.21
C GLU A 81 -26.33 -0.35 -3.50
N GLU A 82 -26.46 0.61 -2.59
CA GLU A 82 -25.77 1.89 -2.71
C GLU A 82 -24.26 1.64 -2.85
N MET A 83 -23.67 2.11 -3.95
CA MET A 83 -22.28 1.84 -4.27
C MET A 83 -21.40 2.34 -3.10
N PRO A 84 -20.36 1.60 -2.69
CA PRO A 84 -19.33 2.18 -1.84
C PRO A 84 -18.87 3.51 -2.46
N GLU A 85 -18.58 4.49 -1.61
CA GLU A 85 -18.19 5.87 -1.98
C GLU A 85 -17.51 5.90 -3.33
N ALA A 86 -17.87 6.76 -4.29
CA ALA A 86 -17.19 6.75 -5.58
C ALA A 86 -15.78 7.39 -5.47
N SER A 87 -14.86 6.77 -4.72
CA SER A 87 -13.49 7.26 -4.54
C SER A 87 -12.73 7.22 -5.85
N GLY A 88 -11.80 8.16 -5.98
CA GLY A 88 -10.97 8.21 -7.16
C GLY A 88 -9.92 7.11 -7.20
N ALA A 89 -9.30 6.96 -8.37
CA ALA A 89 -8.27 5.96 -8.56
C ALA A 89 -7.07 6.25 -7.66
N SER A 90 -6.58 5.24 -6.95
CA SER A 90 -5.39 5.37 -6.10
C SER A 90 -4.54 4.11 -6.12
N ALA A 91 -3.24 4.25 -5.86
CA ALA A 91 -2.32 3.11 -5.72
C ALA A 91 -2.75 2.15 -4.58
N GLY A 92 -3.54 2.61 -3.61
CA GLY A 92 -4.10 1.78 -2.54
C GLY A 92 -5.07 0.70 -3.03
N GLN A 93 -5.61 0.85 -4.24
CA GLN A 93 -6.46 -0.15 -4.92
C GLN A 93 -5.63 -1.27 -5.56
N SER A 94 -4.29 -1.17 -5.56
CA SER A 94 -3.42 -2.25 -6.00
C SER A 94 -3.39 -3.40 -4.99
N SER A 95 -3.80 -4.59 -5.43
CA SER A 95 -3.74 -5.79 -4.59
C SER A 95 -2.31 -6.26 -4.34
N LEU A 96 -1.34 -5.89 -5.19
CA LEU A 96 0.06 -6.28 -5.04
C LEU A 96 0.67 -5.68 -3.78
N ILE A 97 0.45 -4.38 -3.53
CA ILE A 97 1.03 -3.68 -2.38
C ILE A 97 0.45 -4.24 -1.08
N GLN A 98 -0.87 -4.39 -0.99
CA GLN A 98 -1.50 -4.99 0.18
C GLN A 98 -1.07 -6.46 0.39
N ALA A 99 -0.82 -7.22 -0.69
CA ALA A 99 -0.32 -8.59 -0.55
C ALA A 99 1.09 -8.63 0.06
N LEU A 100 1.98 -7.71 -0.31
CA LEU A 100 3.31 -7.60 0.29
C LEU A 100 3.23 -7.23 1.76
N ASP A 101 2.36 -6.29 2.11
CA ASP A 101 2.15 -5.84 3.50
C ASP A 101 1.65 -6.97 4.40
N ILE A 102 0.61 -7.67 3.96
CA ILE A 102 0.05 -8.82 4.68
C ILE A 102 1.09 -9.93 4.80
N TYR A 103 1.79 -10.28 3.71
CA TYR A 103 2.75 -11.37 3.71
C TYR A 103 3.96 -11.11 4.61
N LEU A 104 4.48 -9.88 4.61
CA LEU A 104 5.60 -9.48 5.46
C LEU A 104 5.16 -9.10 6.88
N GLY A 105 3.86 -9.02 7.17
CA GLY A 105 3.35 -8.68 8.49
C GLY A 105 3.42 -7.20 8.85
N VAL A 106 3.51 -6.31 7.86
CA VAL A 106 3.52 -4.85 8.07
C VAL A 106 2.18 -4.38 8.67
N ASP A 107 1.08 -5.01 8.26
CA ASP A 107 -0.28 -4.69 8.72
C ASP A 107 -0.59 -5.14 10.16
N ALA A 108 0.29 -5.90 10.83
CA ALA A 108 0.00 -6.55 12.11
C ALA A 108 -0.01 -5.58 13.30
N GLU A 109 0.72 -4.47 13.22
CA GLU A 109 0.89 -3.50 14.32
C GLU A 109 0.26 -2.12 14.02
N ALA A 110 -0.52 -1.98 12.95
CA ALA A 110 -1.21 -0.71 12.67
C ALA A 110 -2.18 -0.39 13.83
N PRO A 111 -1.96 0.69 14.61
CA PRO A 111 -2.94 1.10 15.60
C PRO A 111 -4.24 1.47 14.88
N GLU A 112 -5.38 1.27 15.56
CA GLU A 112 -6.71 1.71 15.11
C GLU A 112 -6.81 3.24 14.86
N THR A 113 -5.73 3.99 15.04
CA THR A 113 -5.59 5.35 14.53
C THR A 113 -5.43 5.33 13.01
N SER A 114 -6.52 4.93 12.35
CA SER A 114 -6.80 5.28 10.97
C SER A 114 -6.38 6.74 10.73
N PHE A 115 -5.55 6.97 9.71
CA PHE A 115 -5.16 8.30 9.25
C PHE A 115 -6.34 9.09 8.64
N MET A 116 -7.55 8.92 9.18
CA MET A 116 -8.79 9.65 8.95
C MET A 116 -9.89 8.96 9.77
N SER A 117 -10.59 9.70 10.64
CA SER A 117 -11.88 9.27 11.20
C SER A 117 -12.90 9.17 10.07
N HIS A 118 -12.93 8.03 9.39
CA HIS A 118 -13.95 7.72 8.41
C HIS A 118 -15.19 7.17 9.13
N PRO A 119 -16.43 7.52 8.72
CA PRO A 119 -17.64 7.03 9.37
C PRO A 119 -17.72 5.50 9.50
N SER A 120 -17.00 4.77 8.65
CA SER A 120 -16.99 3.31 8.61
C SER A 120 -16.06 2.63 9.64
N ASN A 121 -15.25 3.37 10.41
CA ASN A 121 -14.17 2.85 11.29
C ASN A 121 -13.11 1.94 10.62
N LYS A 122 -13.29 1.59 9.34
CA LYS A 122 -12.34 0.83 8.51
C LYS A 122 -11.14 1.68 8.11
N SER A 123 -9.97 1.07 8.05
CA SER A 123 -8.76 1.72 7.54
C SER A 123 -8.92 2.08 6.06
N PHE A 124 -8.11 3.03 5.57
CA PHE A 124 -8.08 3.36 4.14
C PHE A 124 -7.81 2.13 3.26
N GLN A 125 -6.87 1.28 3.66
CA GLN A 125 -6.56 0.06 2.91
C GLN A 125 -7.77 -0.89 2.79
N GLU A 126 -8.53 -1.06 3.88
CA GLU A 126 -9.73 -1.90 3.91
C GLU A 126 -10.84 -1.32 3.02
N ARG A 127 -11.00 0.01 2.98
CA ARG A 127 -11.91 0.65 2.02
C ARG A 127 -11.45 0.41 0.59
N MET A 128 -10.16 0.55 0.31
CA MET A 128 -9.62 0.33 -1.04
C MET A 128 -9.79 -1.10 -1.55
N ARG A 129 -9.93 -2.10 -0.66
CA ARG A 129 -10.27 -3.48 -1.08
C ARG A 129 -11.61 -3.54 -1.80
N ALA A 130 -12.59 -2.68 -1.48
CA ALA A 130 -13.89 -2.67 -2.15
C ALA A 130 -13.77 -2.48 -3.68
N TYR A 131 -12.73 -1.78 -4.14
CA TYR A 131 -12.43 -1.51 -5.55
C TYR A 131 -11.58 -2.59 -6.22
N MET A 132 -11.13 -3.59 -5.47
CA MET A 132 -10.36 -4.70 -6.03
C MET A 132 -11.30 -5.77 -6.60
N PRO A 133 -10.91 -6.45 -7.70
CA PRO A 133 -11.63 -7.61 -8.20
C PRO A 133 -11.87 -8.65 -7.10
N ARG A 134 -13.03 -9.32 -7.15
CA ARG A 134 -13.47 -10.30 -6.14
C ARG A 134 -12.37 -11.34 -5.82
N HIS A 135 -11.73 -11.90 -6.83
CA HIS A 135 -10.69 -12.92 -6.63
C HIS A 135 -9.44 -12.37 -5.95
N HIS A 136 -9.09 -11.10 -6.19
CA HIS A 136 -7.97 -10.47 -5.51
C HIS A 136 -8.28 -10.20 -4.04
N ARG A 137 -9.50 -9.72 -3.73
CA ARG A 137 -9.97 -9.61 -2.34
C ARG A 137 -9.93 -10.95 -1.62
N ALA A 138 -10.42 -12.01 -2.26
CA ALA A 138 -10.42 -13.35 -1.70
C ALA A 138 -8.98 -13.84 -1.42
N PHE A 139 -8.05 -13.56 -2.34
CA PHE A 139 -6.63 -13.87 -2.13
C PHE A 139 -6.04 -13.11 -0.94
N LEU A 140 -6.29 -11.81 -0.80
CA LEU A 140 -5.79 -11.02 0.34
C LEU A 140 -6.36 -11.54 1.68
N ASN A 141 -7.65 -11.89 1.70
CA ASN A 141 -8.29 -12.46 2.89
C ASN A 141 -7.69 -13.83 3.24
N HIS A 142 -7.45 -14.69 2.24
CA HIS A 142 -6.81 -15.98 2.45
C HIS A 142 -5.37 -15.83 2.97
N LEU A 143 -4.61 -14.88 2.41
CA LEU A 143 -3.25 -14.57 2.83
C LEU A 143 -3.22 -14.05 4.28
N LYS A 144 -4.17 -13.18 4.66
CA LYS A 144 -4.30 -12.63 6.02
C LYS A 144 -4.72 -13.70 7.03
N ALA A 145 -5.54 -14.67 6.61
CA ALA A 145 -6.01 -15.77 7.47
C ALA A 145 -5.00 -16.93 7.60
N ASN A 146 -3.75 -16.75 7.17
CA ASN A 146 -2.72 -17.78 7.26
C ASN A 146 -2.44 -18.13 8.74
N PRO A 147 -2.58 -19.39 9.16
CA PRO A 147 -2.36 -19.81 10.56
C PRO A 147 -0.90 -19.74 10.99
N ARG A 148 0.05 -19.55 10.06
CA ARG A 148 1.48 -19.38 10.36
C ARG A 148 2.03 -18.14 9.65
N PRO A 149 1.81 -16.94 10.20
CA PRO A 149 2.35 -15.70 9.64
C PRO A 149 3.87 -15.77 9.52
N LEU A 150 4.41 -15.19 8.45
CA LEU A 150 5.85 -15.22 8.20
C LEU A 150 6.63 -14.52 9.32
N ARG A 151 6.14 -13.38 9.81
CA ARG A 151 6.77 -12.61 10.89
C ARG A 151 6.99 -13.47 12.13
N GLU A 152 5.93 -14.11 12.63
CA GLU A 152 6.00 -15.00 13.79
C GLU A 152 6.94 -16.19 13.57
N LEU A 153 6.99 -16.73 12.33
CA LEU A 153 7.94 -17.79 11.99
C LEU A 153 9.39 -17.31 12.10
N VAL A 154 9.68 -16.10 11.63
CA VAL A 154 11.02 -15.50 11.73
C VAL A 154 11.38 -15.22 13.19
N GLU A 155 10.45 -14.68 13.98
CA GLU A 155 10.65 -14.44 15.42
C GLU A 155 10.99 -15.74 16.17
N ARG A 156 10.21 -16.81 15.98
CA ARG A 156 10.53 -18.12 16.58
C ARG A 156 11.88 -18.67 16.13
N ALA A 157 12.21 -18.56 14.84
CA ALA A 157 13.49 -19.04 14.33
C ALA A 157 14.69 -18.29 14.93
N VAL A 158 14.50 -17.03 15.33
CA VAL A 158 15.51 -16.24 16.06
C VAL A 158 15.63 -16.72 17.51
N GLU A 159 14.51 -16.95 18.19
CA GLU A 159 14.49 -17.46 19.58
C GLU A 159 15.13 -18.85 19.72
N GLU A 160 14.92 -19.73 18.73
CA GLU A 160 15.42 -21.11 18.70
C GLU A 160 16.88 -21.22 18.20
N ASP A 161 17.60 -20.10 18.04
CA ASP A 161 19.00 -20.02 17.53
C ASP A 161 19.20 -20.62 16.11
N HIS A 162 18.10 -20.77 15.35
CA HIS A 162 18.09 -21.24 13.94
C HIS A 162 18.42 -20.12 12.92
N GLY A 163 18.69 -18.89 13.36
CA GLY A 163 19.83 -18.14 12.84
C GLY A 163 19.61 -16.77 12.20
N SER A 164 20.68 -15.98 12.29
CA SER A 164 20.94 -14.71 11.59
C SER A 164 20.51 -14.66 10.10
N PRO A 165 20.60 -15.74 9.28
CA PRO A 165 20.29 -15.64 7.85
C PRO A 165 18.82 -15.36 7.51
N ILE A 166 17.85 -16.03 8.15
CA ILE A 166 16.43 -15.82 7.83
C ILE A 166 15.98 -14.43 8.31
N LEU A 167 16.45 -14.00 9.48
CA LEU A 167 16.25 -12.64 9.99
C LEU A 167 16.83 -11.60 9.03
N GLY A 168 18.06 -11.81 8.55
CA GLY A 168 18.72 -10.95 7.58
C GLY A 168 17.93 -10.83 6.28
N ALA A 169 17.46 -11.95 5.73
CA ALA A 169 16.67 -11.97 4.51
C ALA A 169 15.28 -11.32 4.69
N TYR A 170 14.63 -11.54 5.83
CA TYR A 170 13.35 -10.90 6.15
C TYR A 170 13.49 -9.38 6.29
N ASN A 171 14.48 -8.91 7.06
CA ASN A 171 14.76 -7.47 7.19
C ASN A 171 15.21 -6.84 5.86
N ALA A 172 15.94 -7.58 5.01
CA ALA A 172 16.27 -7.12 3.66
C ALA A 172 15.01 -6.97 2.78
N ALA A 173 14.05 -7.89 2.88
CA ALA A 173 12.77 -7.79 2.18
C ALA A 173 11.97 -6.55 2.63
N LEU A 174 11.86 -6.33 3.95
CA LEU A 174 11.24 -5.10 4.50
C LEU A 174 11.95 -3.83 4.02
N LYS A 175 13.28 -3.83 3.99
CA LYS A 175 14.09 -2.71 3.49
C LYS A 175 13.81 -2.41 2.03
N SER A 176 13.75 -3.44 1.17
CA SER A 176 13.41 -3.25 -0.24
C SER A 176 11.99 -2.68 -0.42
N LEU A 177 11.02 -3.10 0.41
CA LEU A 177 9.67 -2.54 0.38
C LEU A 177 9.64 -1.07 0.83
N LYS A 178 10.43 -0.73 1.85
CA LYS A 178 10.61 0.66 2.32
C LYS A 178 11.21 1.52 1.21
N GLU A 179 12.26 1.05 0.54
CA GLU A 179 12.90 1.76 -0.59
C GLU A 179 11.94 1.94 -1.78
N PHE A 180 11.10 0.94 -2.06
CA PHE A 180 10.00 1.06 -3.03
C PHE A 180 9.01 2.17 -2.63
N ARG A 181 8.62 2.25 -1.35
CA ARG A 181 7.74 3.31 -0.82
C ARG A 181 8.39 4.69 -0.90
N ASP A 182 9.69 4.81 -0.62
CA ASP A 182 10.42 6.06 -0.82
C ASP A 182 10.40 6.50 -2.29
N ALA A 183 10.63 5.57 -3.22
CA ALA A 183 10.57 5.86 -4.64
C ALA A 183 9.17 6.35 -5.05
N HIS A 184 8.11 5.74 -4.51
CA HIS A 184 6.74 6.22 -4.72
C HIS A 184 6.52 7.63 -4.16
N MET A 185 7.06 7.95 -2.97
CA MET A 185 7.02 9.31 -2.43
C MET A 185 7.73 10.32 -3.34
N ILE A 186 8.86 9.94 -3.95
CA ILE A 186 9.56 10.78 -4.93
C ILE A 186 8.66 11.04 -6.15
N VAL A 187 7.99 10.01 -6.68
CA VAL A 187 7.02 10.18 -7.77
C VAL A 187 5.92 11.15 -7.36
N VAL A 188 5.32 10.97 -6.18
CA VAL A 188 4.27 11.87 -5.70
C VAL A 188 4.75 13.32 -5.54
N ALA A 189 5.97 13.52 -5.02
CA ALA A 189 6.57 14.84 -4.91
C ALA A 189 6.74 15.53 -6.28
N LEU A 190 7.18 14.78 -7.30
CA LEU A 190 7.41 15.29 -8.65
C LEU A 190 6.11 15.53 -9.44
N TYR A 191 5.13 14.64 -9.31
CA TYR A 191 3.93 14.62 -10.15
C TYR A 191 2.71 15.29 -9.51
N ILE A 192 2.75 15.56 -8.20
CA ILE A 192 1.61 16.17 -7.49
C ILE A 192 2.08 17.42 -6.74
N ILE A 193 3.01 17.30 -5.81
CA ILE A 193 3.40 18.41 -4.92
C ILE A 193 4.08 19.55 -5.72
N GLY A 194 5.07 19.21 -6.54
CA GLY A 194 5.78 20.18 -7.37
C GLY A 194 4.87 20.99 -8.30
N PRO A 195 4.03 20.33 -9.14
CA PRO A 195 3.04 21.01 -9.97
C PRO A 195 2.02 21.83 -9.17
N ALA A 196 1.51 21.30 -8.06
CA ALA A 196 0.54 22.02 -7.21
C ALA A 196 1.11 23.36 -6.68
N ARG A 197 2.37 23.34 -6.24
CA ARG A 197 3.06 24.56 -5.77
C ARG A 197 3.25 25.57 -6.89
N ARG A 198 3.61 25.13 -8.11
CA ARG A 198 3.74 26.02 -9.28
C ARG A 198 2.42 26.65 -9.70
N ALA A 199 1.32 25.89 -9.57
CA ALA A 199 -0.02 26.36 -9.88
C ALA A 199 -0.60 27.33 -8.82
N GLY A 200 0.17 27.70 -7.79
CA GLY A 200 -0.31 28.54 -6.68
C GLY A 200 -1.38 27.85 -5.82
N LYS A 201 -1.56 26.53 -5.98
CA LYS A 201 -2.50 25.71 -5.20
C LYS A 201 -1.83 25.07 -3.97
N GLY A 202 -0.60 25.48 -3.66
CA GLY A 202 0.11 25.25 -2.41
C GLY A 202 0.98 26.48 -2.12
N SER A 203 0.63 27.24 -1.08
CA SER A 203 1.40 28.40 -0.63
C SER A 203 2.70 27.97 0.06
N ALA A 204 3.62 28.91 0.26
CA ALA A 204 5.02 28.68 0.67
C ALA A 204 5.23 28.24 2.14
N THR A 205 4.19 27.85 2.86
CA THR A 205 4.26 27.39 4.26
C THR A 205 4.16 25.87 4.35
N GLU A 206 5.03 25.25 5.16
CA GLU A 206 5.08 23.79 5.34
C GLU A 206 3.74 23.20 5.82
N ASP A 207 2.97 23.95 6.62
CA ASP A 207 1.69 23.53 7.20
C ASP A 207 0.55 23.33 6.18
N GLU A 208 0.54 24.03 5.04
CA GLU A 208 -0.57 23.91 4.05
C GLU A 208 -0.28 22.90 2.93
N THR A 209 0.95 22.37 2.87
CA THR A 209 1.23 21.21 2.00
C THR A 209 0.50 19.94 2.48
N GLU A 210 0.00 19.96 3.71
CA GLU A 210 -0.85 18.93 4.31
C GLU A 210 -2.28 18.92 3.74
N ASP A 211 -2.77 20.03 3.15
CA ASP A 211 -4.12 20.09 2.55
C ASP A 211 -4.20 19.50 1.12
N LEU A 212 -3.09 18.96 0.61
CA LEU A 212 -3.07 18.29 -0.69
C LEU A 212 -3.74 16.91 -0.61
N LYS A 213 -5.04 16.89 -0.92
CA LYS A 213 -5.80 15.65 -1.09
C LYS A 213 -5.31 14.83 -2.28
N GLY A 214 -5.11 13.54 -2.06
CA GLY A 214 -5.00 12.52 -3.10
C GLY A 214 -6.29 12.40 -3.90
N THR A 215 -6.27 11.65 -5.00
CA THR A 215 -7.45 11.36 -5.84
C THR A 215 -8.48 10.46 -5.15
N GLY A 216 -8.06 9.69 -4.15
CA GLY A 216 -8.92 8.92 -3.24
C GLY A 216 -9.11 9.60 -1.86
N GLY A 217 -9.03 10.93 -1.82
CA GLY A 217 -9.46 11.74 -0.66
C GLY A 217 -8.51 11.80 0.54
N THR A 218 -7.44 11.01 0.59
CA THR A 218 -6.48 11.03 1.71
C THR A 218 -5.61 12.29 1.73
N ASP A 219 -5.21 12.75 2.91
CA ASP A 219 -4.03 13.63 3.06
C ASP A 219 -2.81 12.86 2.51
N LEU A 220 -2.35 13.29 1.34
CA LEU A 220 -1.44 12.48 0.54
C LEU A 220 -0.08 12.30 1.22
N VAL A 221 0.44 13.37 1.83
CA VAL A 221 1.77 13.35 2.43
C VAL A 221 1.74 12.60 3.76
N LYS A 222 0.76 12.87 4.61
CA LYS A 222 0.62 12.15 5.90
C LYS A 222 0.41 10.67 5.68
N PHE A 223 -0.48 10.30 4.75
CA PHE A 223 -0.76 8.90 4.46
C PHE A 223 0.49 8.15 3.98
N LEU A 224 1.24 8.71 3.02
CA LEU A 224 2.42 8.04 2.48
C LEU A 224 3.56 7.95 3.50
N LYS A 225 3.75 8.99 4.33
CA LYS A 225 4.72 8.94 5.44
C LYS A 225 4.35 7.86 6.45
N GLY A 226 3.08 7.81 6.88
CA GLY A 226 2.61 6.80 7.83
C GLY A 226 2.81 5.37 7.32
N VAL A 227 2.48 5.11 6.05
CA VAL A 227 2.71 3.81 5.42
C VAL A 227 4.20 3.48 5.36
N ARG A 228 5.08 4.42 5.00
CA ARG A 228 6.54 4.20 5.00
C ARG A 228 7.07 3.88 6.40
N ASP A 229 6.66 4.65 7.40
CA ASP A 229 7.16 4.53 8.77
C ASP A 229 6.73 3.20 9.39
N GLN A 230 5.49 2.77 9.13
CA GLN A 230 5.00 1.44 9.52
C GLN A 230 5.88 0.30 8.98
N THR A 231 6.41 0.40 7.74
CA THR A 231 7.35 -0.61 7.22
C THR A 231 8.65 -0.63 8.01
N ALA A 232 9.17 0.54 8.38
CA ALA A 232 10.42 0.64 9.14
C ALA A 232 10.25 0.10 10.56
N ASP A 233 9.10 0.36 11.20
CA ASP A 233 8.80 -0.11 12.55
C ASP A 233 8.61 -1.63 12.59
N THR A 234 8.35 -2.27 11.44
CA THR A 234 8.24 -3.73 11.33
C THR A 234 9.60 -4.45 11.41
N TYR A 235 10.74 -3.76 11.39
CA TYR A 235 12.03 -4.46 11.48
C TYR A 235 12.18 -5.25 12.78
N LEU A 236 12.62 -6.50 12.66
CA LEU A 236 12.92 -7.35 13.81
C LEU A 236 14.34 -7.09 14.31
N ARG A 237 14.49 -7.01 15.63
CA ARG A 237 15.80 -6.92 16.29
C ARG A 237 16.36 -8.33 16.48
N GLY A 238 17.66 -8.49 16.23
CA GLY A 238 18.41 -9.72 16.55
C GLY A 238 19.05 -9.66 17.92
#